data_AF-A7U4R8-F1
#
_entry.id   AF-A7U4R8-F1
#
_cell.length_a   1.000
_cell.length_b   1.000
_cell.length_c   1.000
_cell.angle_alpha   90.00
_cell.angle_beta   90.00
_cell.angle_gamma   90.00
#
_symmetry.space_group_name_H-M   'P 1'
#
loop_
_entity.id
_entity.type
_entity.pdbx_description
1 polymer ?
#
loop_
_entity_poly.entity_id
_entity_poly.type
_entity_poly.pdbx_seq_one_letter_code
_entity_poly.pdbx_strand_id
1 'polypeptide(L)'
;DAIGFSASGKLKGNGADGSIMLFADTDKTELNDPANAGIDDSVDLLSPLLHSFNVTAGDLIQFAGAVAVSNCPGAPQLEFLAGRPNATIPAQQGTVPLPQDPVGKILARMADAGLSAEDTVNLLASHSVARSDTLIPGETAVPFDTTPFTFDSQIFLEVLLKGTGLPFGKNNSDGAEVLSPLPDEGEMRLQSDFAIARDPQTA
;
A
#
# COMPACT_ATOMS: atom_id res chain seq x y z
N ASP A 1 3.91 -7.18 3.50
CA ASP A 1 5.03 -8.08 3.14
C ASP A 1 6.32 -7.30 2.95
N ALA A 2 6.67 -6.86 1.73
CA ALA A 2 8.02 -6.38 1.40
C ALA A 2 8.60 -5.23 2.27
N ILE A 3 7.80 -4.23 2.66
CA ILE A 3 8.29 -3.09 3.46
C ILE A 3 8.55 -3.44 4.95
N GLY A 4 8.16 -4.65 5.37
CA GLY A 4 8.49 -5.29 6.64
C GLY A 4 9.98 -5.65 6.76
N PHE A 5 10.87 -4.72 6.44
CA PHE A 5 12.33 -4.88 6.41
C PHE A 5 13.03 -3.63 6.91
N SER A 6 14.00 -3.75 7.82
CA SER A 6 14.76 -2.62 8.36
C SER A 6 16.25 -2.85 8.18
N ALA A 7 16.90 -2.10 7.30
CA ALA A 7 18.35 -2.18 7.09
C ALA A 7 19.12 -1.76 8.34
N SER A 8 18.60 -0.82 9.13
CA SER A 8 19.20 -0.45 10.42
C SER A 8 19.01 -1.49 11.53
N GLY A 9 18.13 -2.48 11.33
CA GLY A 9 17.75 -3.48 12.34
C GLY A 9 16.93 -2.92 13.51
N LYS A 10 16.42 -1.69 13.40
CA LYS A 10 15.58 -1.06 14.44
C LYS A 10 14.19 -1.70 14.54
N LEU A 11 13.67 -2.19 13.42
CA LEU A 11 12.45 -2.98 13.36
C LEU A 11 12.78 -4.40 12.90
N LYS A 12 12.04 -5.39 13.38
CA LYS A 12 12.21 -6.78 12.96
C LYS A 12 11.38 -7.08 11.71
N GLY A 13 11.90 -7.92 10.84
CA GLY A 13 11.26 -8.39 9.61
C GLY A 13 12.28 -8.54 8.49
N ASN A 14 12.05 -9.48 7.56
CA ASN A 14 13.01 -9.80 6.49
C ASN A 14 12.52 -9.40 5.10
N GLY A 15 11.45 -8.62 5.02
CA GLY A 15 10.95 -8.04 3.77
C GLY A 15 10.05 -8.97 2.98
N ALA A 16 10.36 -9.19 1.71
CA ALA A 16 9.53 -10.01 0.83
C ALA A 16 9.76 -11.50 1.13
N ASP A 17 9.20 -11.99 2.25
CA ASP A 17 9.39 -13.36 2.74
C ASP A 17 8.06 -14.11 2.97
N GLY A 18 6.92 -13.44 2.72
CA GLY A 18 5.59 -14.01 2.90
C GLY A 18 5.14 -14.08 4.36
N SER A 19 5.85 -13.43 5.28
CA SER A 19 5.53 -13.40 6.71
C SER A 19 4.08 -12.99 6.98
N ILE A 20 3.59 -11.97 6.26
CA ILE A 20 2.22 -11.47 6.39
C ILE A 20 1.13 -12.52 6.13
N MET A 21 1.45 -13.52 5.32
CA MET A 21 0.58 -14.63 4.97
C MET A 21 0.80 -15.83 5.90
N LEU A 22 2.06 -16.17 6.20
CA LEU A 22 2.42 -17.35 6.98
C LEU A 22 2.07 -17.23 8.47
N PHE A 23 2.08 -16.01 9.02
CA PHE A 23 1.77 -15.73 10.42
C PHE A 23 0.35 -15.20 10.65
N ALA A 24 -0.48 -15.17 9.59
CA ALA A 24 -1.85 -14.67 9.60
C ALA A 24 -2.79 -15.39 10.58
N ASP A 25 -2.58 -16.70 10.82
CA ASP A 25 -3.43 -17.48 11.73
C ASP A 25 -2.84 -17.67 13.14
N THR A 26 -1.52 -17.63 13.27
CA THR A 26 -0.83 -18.11 14.47
C THR A 26 -0.39 -17.01 15.42
N ASP A 27 0.24 -15.94 14.90
CA ASP A 27 0.78 -14.84 15.70
C ASP A 27 -0.07 -13.57 15.51
N LYS A 28 -0.53 -13.30 14.28
CA LYS A 28 -1.36 -12.14 13.91
C LYS A 28 -0.70 -10.78 14.16
N THR A 29 0.58 -10.72 14.55
CA THR A 29 1.29 -9.45 14.77
C THR A 29 1.13 -8.49 13.59
N GLU A 30 1.33 -8.98 12.36
CA GLU A 30 1.21 -8.14 11.15
C GLU A 30 -0.23 -7.74 10.84
N LEU A 31 -1.20 -8.68 10.86
CA LEU A 31 -2.60 -8.35 10.58
C LEU A 31 -3.27 -7.50 11.67
N ASN A 32 -2.73 -7.51 12.88
CA ASN A 32 -3.15 -6.61 13.96
C ASN A 32 -2.47 -5.23 13.89
N ASP A 33 -1.54 -5.00 12.96
CA ASP A 33 -0.99 -3.66 12.72
C ASP A 33 -2.09 -2.80 12.07
N PRO A 34 -2.46 -1.63 12.64
CA PRO A 34 -3.42 -0.73 12.01
C PRO A 34 -3.04 -0.34 10.57
N ALA A 35 -1.75 -0.32 10.23
CA ALA A 35 -1.28 -0.02 8.87
C ALA A 35 -1.58 -1.13 7.85
N ASN A 36 -1.96 -2.32 8.31
CA ASN A 36 -2.36 -3.47 7.50
C ASN A 36 -3.88 -3.70 7.51
N ALA A 37 -4.69 -2.77 8.02
CA ALA A 37 -6.13 -2.94 8.07
C ALA A 37 -6.74 -3.16 6.67
N GLY A 38 -7.47 -4.27 6.50
CA GLY A 38 -8.18 -4.63 5.26
C GLY A 38 -7.41 -5.54 4.29
N ILE A 39 -6.16 -5.93 4.61
CA ILE A 39 -5.41 -6.85 3.73
C ILE A 39 -5.72 -8.33 3.99
N ASP A 40 -6.43 -8.64 5.07
CA ASP A 40 -6.82 -10.00 5.48
C ASP A 40 -7.62 -10.71 4.38
N ASP A 41 -8.51 -9.98 3.68
CA ASP A 41 -9.22 -10.51 2.51
C ASP A 41 -8.26 -11.03 1.42
N SER A 42 -7.20 -10.28 1.13
CA SER A 42 -6.20 -10.70 0.13
C SER A 42 -5.37 -11.89 0.60
N VAL A 43 -5.03 -11.93 1.89
CA VAL A 43 -4.34 -13.07 2.50
C VAL A 43 -5.21 -14.33 2.43
N ASP A 44 -6.49 -14.23 2.76
CA ASP A 44 -7.44 -15.34 2.75
C ASP A 44 -7.70 -15.87 1.34
N LEU A 45 -7.69 -14.99 0.32
CA LEU A 45 -7.84 -15.37 -1.08
C LEU A 45 -6.60 -16.08 -1.64
N LEU A 46 -5.39 -15.66 -1.25
CA LEU A 46 -4.14 -16.18 -1.79
C LEU A 46 -3.63 -17.42 -1.03
N SER A 47 -3.77 -17.48 0.29
CA SER A 47 -3.22 -18.55 1.13
C SER A 47 -3.60 -19.97 0.68
N PRO A 48 -4.84 -20.26 0.24
CA PRO A 48 -5.21 -21.59 -0.26
C PRO A 48 -4.37 -22.08 -1.46
N LEU A 49 -3.78 -21.16 -2.23
CA LEU A 49 -2.92 -21.50 -3.37
C LEU A 49 -1.60 -22.14 -2.92
N LEU A 50 -1.13 -21.87 -1.70
CA LEU A 50 0.07 -22.53 -1.13
C LEU A 50 -0.14 -24.04 -0.91
N HIS A 51 -1.39 -24.48 -0.74
CA HIS A 51 -1.71 -25.91 -0.67
C HIS A 51 -1.86 -26.55 -2.05
N SER A 52 -2.20 -25.74 -3.05
CA SER A 52 -2.45 -26.21 -4.43
C SER A 52 -1.19 -26.25 -5.27
N PHE A 53 -0.21 -25.39 -4.97
CA PHE A 53 1.02 -25.22 -5.73
C PHE A 53 2.24 -25.27 -4.81
N ASN A 54 3.31 -25.91 -5.28
CA ASN A 54 4.57 -25.97 -4.55
C ASN A 54 5.38 -24.67 -4.76
N VAL A 55 4.92 -23.59 -4.13
CA VAL A 55 5.53 -22.25 -4.16
C VAL A 55 5.70 -21.71 -2.74
N THR A 56 6.59 -20.75 -2.54
CA THR A 56 6.74 -20.07 -1.25
C THR A 56 5.74 -18.91 -1.14
N ALA A 57 5.40 -18.52 0.09
CA ALA A 57 4.45 -17.43 0.34
C ALA A 57 4.95 -16.09 -0.24
N GLY A 58 6.24 -15.78 -0.05
CA GLY A 58 6.84 -14.58 -0.61
C GLY A 58 6.82 -14.57 -2.15
N ASP A 59 7.10 -15.71 -2.80
CA ASP A 59 7.02 -15.80 -4.26
C ASP A 59 5.57 -15.68 -4.75
N LEU A 60 4.61 -16.28 -4.06
CA LEU A 60 3.19 -16.20 -4.41
C LEU A 60 2.68 -14.75 -4.35
N ILE A 61 3.01 -13.99 -3.30
CA ILE A 61 2.61 -12.58 -3.15
C ILE A 61 3.16 -11.74 -4.31
N GLN A 62 4.45 -11.89 -4.61
CA GLN A 62 5.11 -11.09 -5.65
C GLN A 62 4.64 -11.48 -7.06
N PHE A 63 4.36 -12.77 -7.28
CA PHE A 63 3.73 -13.25 -8.51
C PHE A 63 2.32 -12.69 -8.68
N ALA A 64 1.49 -12.77 -7.63
CA ALA A 64 0.13 -12.25 -7.65
C ALA A 64 0.10 -10.74 -7.93
N GLY A 65 0.98 -9.97 -7.31
CA GLY A 65 1.13 -8.53 -7.60
C GLY A 65 1.52 -8.25 -9.06
N ALA A 66 2.52 -8.95 -9.59
CA ALA A 66 2.95 -8.78 -10.98
C ALA A 66 1.83 -9.12 -11.98
N VAL A 67 1.09 -10.20 -11.74
CA VAL A 67 -0.07 -10.59 -12.57
C VAL A 67 -1.21 -9.59 -12.44
N ALA A 68 -1.54 -9.14 -11.21
CA ALA A 68 -2.60 -8.17 -10.98
C ALA A 68 -2.35 -6.87 -11.76
N VAL A 69 -1.15 -6.31 -11.65
CA VAL A 69 -0.74 -5.10 -12.37
C VAL A 69 -0.78 -5.31 -13.88
N SER A 70 -0.39 -6.50 -14.38
CA SER A 70 -0.45 -6.80 -15.82
C SER A 70 -1.86 -6.78 -16.42
N ASN A 71 -2.91 -6.87 -15.59
CA ASN A 71 -4.30 -6.77 -16.03
C ASN A 71 -4.80 -5.32 -16.17
N CYS A 72 -4.04 -4.33 -15.67
CA CYS A 72 -4.39 -2.91 -15.76
C CYS A 72 -3.88 -2.32 -17.08
N PRO A 73 -4.74 -1.75 -17.95
CA PRO A 73 -4.28 -1.04 -19.14
C PRO A 73 -3.30 0.07 -18.78
N GLY A 74 -2.22 0.21 -19.56
CA GLY A 74 -1.16 1.20 -19.32
C GLY A 74 -0.05 0.74 -18.38
N ALA A 75 -0.22 -0.39 -17.69
CA ALA A 75 0.75 -0.87 -16.71
C ALA A 75 2.06 -1.33 -17.35
N PRO A 76 3.20 -1.17 -16.64
CA PRO A 76 4.46 -1.75 -17.05
C PRO A 76 4.43 -3.28 -16.93
N GLN A 77 5.30 -3.95 -17.70
CA GLN A 77 5.56 -5.36 -17.48
C GLN A 77 6.56 -5.51 -16.32
N LEU A 78 6.06 -5.87 -15.14
CA LEU A 78 6.89 -6.09 -13.96
C LEU A 78 7.74 -7.37 -14.11
N GLU A 79 8.97 -7.31 -13.61
CA GLU A 79 9.82 -8.49 -13.47
C GLU A 79 9.29 -9.38 -12.34
N PHE A 80 9.25 -10.68 -12.57
CA PHE A 80 9.02 -11.67 -11.54
C PHE A 80 10.26 -12.55 -11.36
N LEU A 81 10.86 -12.47 -10.18
CA LEU A 81 11.91 -13.37 -9.73
C LEU A 81 11.34 -14.30 -8.67
N ALA A 82 11.74 -15.57 -8.69
CA ALA A 82 11.37 -16.58 -7.69
C ALA A 82 12.59 -17.04 -6.89
N GLY A 83 12.36 -17.63 -5.72
CA GLY A 83 13.38 -18.17 -4.83
C GLY A 83 13.37 -17.59 -3.42
N ARG A 84 12.33 -16.85 -3.01
CA ARG A 84 12.21 -16.34 -1.64
C ARG A 84 12.01 -17.50 -0.67
N PRO A 85 12.82 -17.64 0.40
CA PRO A 85 12.52 -18.60 1.45
C PRO A 85 11.26 -18.16 2.22
N ASN A 86 10.49 -19.11 2.72
CA ASN A 86 9.38 -18.82 3.63
C ASN A 86 9.92 -18.15 4.91
N ALA A 87 9.21 -17.13 5.36
CA ALA A 87 9.50 -16.43 6.60
C ALA A 87 9.58 -17.36 7.81
N THR A 88 10.46 -17.03 8.75
CA THR A 88 10.62 -17.74 10.04
C THR A 88 10.18 -16.91 11.24
N ILE A 89 9.92 -15.62 11.03
CA ILE A 89 9.40 -14.68 12.02
C ILE A 89 8.39 -13.74 11.34
N PRO A 90 7.38 -13.22 12.06
CA PRO A 90 6.56 -12.13 11.55
C PRO A 90 7.36 -10.82 11.52
N ALA A 91 6.98 -9.91 10.62
CA ALA A 91 7.45 -8.53 10.71
C ALA A 91 6.86 -7.84 11.95
N GLN A 92 7.64 -6.96 12.57
CA GLN A 92 7.17 -6.14 13.69
C GLN A 92 6.20 -5.06 13.19
N GLN A 93 5.21 -4.72 14.03
CA GLN A 93 4.35 -3.58 13.79
C GLN A 93 5.13 -2.26 13.66
N GLY A 94 4.59 -1.34 12.86
CA GLY A 94 5.17 -0.03 12.58
C GLY A 94 6.21 -0.02 11.46
N THR A 95 6.35 -1.13 10.72
CA THR A 95 7.19 -1.20 9.51
C THR A 95 6.52 -0.60 8.28
N VAL A 96 5.17 -0.56 8.26
CA VAL A 96 4.35 -0.03 7.17
C VAL A 96 3.97 1.43 7.47
N PRO A 97 4.18 2.38 6.54
CA PRO A 97 3.72 3.76 6.71
C PRO A 97 2.20 3.87 6.85
N LEU A 98 1.73 4.83 7.65
CA LEU A 98 0.31 5.19 7.74
C LEU A 98 0.00 6.43 6.90
N PRO A 99 -1.24 6.59 6.38
CA PRO A 99 -1.62 7.76 5.58
C PRO A 99 -1.59 9.08 6.36
N GLN A 100 -1.71 9.03 7.69
CA GLN A 100 -1.59 10.21 8.58
C GLN A 100 -0.14 10.49 9.04
N ASP A 101 0.84 9.67 8.63
CA ASP A 101 2.23 9.88 9.01
C ASP A 101 2.81 11.16 8.36
N PRO A 102 3.61 11.95 9.09
CA PRO A 102 4.32 13.08 8.48
C PRO A 102 5.28 12.62 7.37
N VAL A 103 5.44 13.40 6.31
CA VAL A 103 6.30 13.09 5.16
C VAL A 103 7.71 12.66 5.59
N GLY A 104 8.33 13.39 6.53
CA GLY A 104 9.65 13.04 7.05
C GLY A 104 9.72 11.66 7.73
N LYS A 105 8.63 11.21 8.37
CA LYS A 105 8.53 9.85 8.94
C LYS A 105 8.42 8.80 7.84
N ILE A 106 7.59 9.05 6.82
CA ILE A 106 7.43 8.15 5.67
C ILE A 106 8.77 8.00 4.94
N LEU A 107 9.42 9.11 4.57
CA LEU A 107 10.71 9.09 3.87
C LEU A 107 11.81 8.43 4.70
N ALA A 108 11.85 8.64 6.02
CA ALA A 108 12.80 7.94 6.89
C ALA A 108 12.54 6.43 6.96
N ARG A 109 11.27 6.01 6.94
CA ARG A 109 10.86 4.60 6.93
C ARG A 109 11.24 3.93 5.61
N MET A 110 10.97 4.59 4.48
CA MET A 110 11.34 4.11 3.15
C MET A 110 12.87 4.05 2.98
N ALA A 111 13.60 5.05 3.46
CA ALA A 111 15.06 5.06 3.45
C ALA A 111 15.68 3.93 4.30
N ASP A 112 15.08 3.60 5.45
CA ASP A 112 15.51 2.44 6.25
C ASP A 112 15.26 1.10 5.54
N ALA A 113 14.34 1.05 4.57
CA ALA A 113 14.17 -0.10 3.68
C ALA A 113 15.07 -0.04 2.43
N GLY A 114 15.91 1.00 2.30
CA GLY A 114 16.81 1.19 1.17
C GLY A 114 16.23 1.96 -0.03
N LEU A 115 15.08 2.62 0.15
CA LEU A 115 14.37 3.35 -0.91
C LEU A 115 14.58 4.85 -0.77
N SER A 116 14.91 5.52 -1.87
CA SER A 116 15.04 6.98 -1.91
C SER A 116 13.68 7.69 -1.86
N ALA A 117 13.69 9.02 -1.75
CA ALA A 117 12.48 9.82 -1.88
C ALA A 117 11.85 9.70 -3.28
N GLU A 118 12.69 9.62 -4.32
CA GLU A 118 12.25 9.37 -5.70
C GLU A 118 11.62 7.98 -5.83
N ASP A 119 12.24 6.93 -5.27
CA ASP A 119 11.64 5.59 -5.26
C ASP A 119 10.30 5.57 -4.54
N THR A 120 10.17 6.35 -3.46
CA THR A 120 8.91 6.49 -2.72
C THR A 120 7.81 7.07 -3.61
N VAL A 121 8.09 8.16 -4.33
CA VAL A 121 7.13 8.77 -5.28
C VAL A 121 6.79 7.82 -6.42
N ASN A 122 7.79 7.12 -6.98
CA ASN A 122 7.58 6.14 -8.04
C ASN A 122 6.68 4.99 -7.59
N LEU A 123 6.85 4.50 -6.35
CA LEU A 123 6.02 3.42 -5.80
C LEU A 123 4.58 3.86 -5.50
N LEU A 124 4.34 5.15 -5.23
CA LEU A 124 2.99 5.70 -5.10
C LEU A 124 2.20 5.72 -6.42
N ALA A 125 2.84 5.45 -7.57
CA ALA A 125 2.11 5.20 -8.83
C ALA A 125 1.11 4.03 -8.70
N SER A 126 1.35 3.11 -7.76
CA SER A 126 0.39 2.04 -7.43
C SER A 126 -0.98 2.57 -7.03
N HIS A 127 -1.08 3.79 -6.50
CA HIS A 127 -2.35 4.41 -6.13
C HIS A 127 -3.24 4.76 -7.35
N SER A 128 -2.70 4.74 -8.58
CA SER A 128 -3.48 4.90 -9.83
C SER A 128 -4.42 3.73 -10.13
N VAL A 129 -4.16 2.56 -9.53
CA VAL A 129 -5.00 1.36 -9.68
C VAL A 129 -5.44 0.83 -8.31
N ALA A 130 -5.79 1.75 -7.42
CA ALA A 130 -6.09 1.44 -6.03
C ALA A 130 -7.36 2.14 -5.53
N ARG A 131 -7.90 1.56 -4.46
CA ARG A 131 -9.08 2.03 -3.75
C ARG A 131 -8.92 1.72 -2.25
N SER A 132 -9.61 2.45 -1.40
CA SER A 132 -9.67 2.23 0.04
C SER A 132 -10.96 1.51 0.45
N ASP A 133 -10.82 0.54 1.36
CA ASP A 133 -11.96 -0.20 1.93
C ASP A 133 -12.23 0.15 3.40
N THR A 134 -11.31 0.85 4.07
CA THR A 134 -11.31 0.94 5.55
C THR A 134 -11.35 2.37 6.08
N LEU A 135 -10.96 3.36 5.28
CA LEU A 135 -10.76 4.72 5.78
C LEU A 135 -12.06 5.53 5.87
N ILE A 136 -13.04 5.29 4.99
CA ILE A 136 -14.34 5.97 5.02
C ILE A 136 -15.38 5.04 5.64
N PRO A 137 -15.92 5.35 6.85
CA PRO A 137 -16.83 4.44 7.54
C PRO A 137 -18.07 4.05 6.72
N GLY A 138 -18.21 2.75 6.49
CA GLY A 138 -19.35 2.16 5.79
C GLY A 138 -19.30 2.29 4.26
N GLU A 139 -18.19 2.78 3.70
CA GLU A 139 -17.92 2.74 2.26
C GLU A 139 -16.75 1.80 1.99
N THR A 140 -16.79 1.13 0.84
CA THR A 140 -15.70 0.28 0.35
C THR A 140 -15.38 0.68 -1.08
N ALA A 141 -14.20 0.30 -1.56
CA ALA A 141 -13.76 0.55 -2.91
C ALA A 141 -13.79 2.04 -3.30
N VAL A 142 -13.39 2.92 -2.37
CA VAL A 142 -13.31 4.38 -2.62
C VAL A 142 -12.00 4.70 -3.34
N PRO A 143 -12.02 5.22 -4.58
CA PRO A 143 -10.82 5.39 -5.39
C PRO A 143 -9.97 6.59 -4.97
N PHE A 144 -8.67 6.51 -5.28
CA PHE A 144 -7.72 7.61 -5.08
C PHE A 144 -7.57 8.53 -6.30
N ASP A 145 -8.00 8.06 -7.48
CA ASP A 145 -8.10 8.86 -8.69
C ASP A 145 -9.37 8.53 -9.49
N THR A 146 -9.64 9.25 -10.57
CA THR A 146 -10.84 9.04 -11.40
C THR A 146 -10.78 7.79 -12.30
N THR A 147 -9.64 7.09 -12.36
CA THR A 147 -9.37 6.00 -13.29
C THR A 147 -8.79 4.75 -12.60
N PRO A 148 -9.39 4.23 -11.51
CA PRO A 148 -8.77 3.23 -10.61
C PRO A 148 -8.57 1.83 -11.22
N PHE A 149 -8.87 1.67 -12.52
CA PHE A 149 -8.67 0.44 -13.29
C PHE A 149 -7.70 0.63 -14.46
N THR A 150 -7.14 1.81 -14.64
CA THR A 150 -6.15 2.15 -15.67
C THR A 150 -4.89 2.64 -14.97
N PHE A 151 -3.75 2.05 -15.30
CA PHE A 151 -2.47 2.50 -14.76
C PHE A 151 -1.99 3.69 -15.59
N ASP A 152 -2.30 4.89 -15.14
CA ASP A 152 -1.91 6.14 -15.80
C ASP A 152 -1.30 7.13 -14.79
N SER A 153 -1.44 8.43 -15.02
CA SER A 153 -0.86 9.47 -14.16
C SER A 153 -1.92 10.37 -13.52
N GLN A 154 -3.20 9.98 -13.55
CA GLN A 154 -4.29 10.76 -12.98
C GLN A 154 -4.07 11.01 -11.49
N ILE A 155 -3.66 10.01 -10.71
CA ILE A 155 -3.30 10.18 -9.30
C ILE A 155 -2.31 11.35 -9.06
N PHE A 156 -1.28 11.50 -9.90
CA PHE A 156 -0.29 12.57 -9.75
C PHE A 156 -0.82 13.95 -10.14
N LEU A 157 -1.79 14.01 -11.05
CA LEU A 157 -2.44 15.26 -11.44
C LEU A 157 -3.51 15.69 -10.43
N GLU A 158 -4.37 14.75 -10.03
CA GLU A 158 -5.54 14.98 -9.18
C GLU A 158 -5.11 15.34 -7.76
N VAL A 159 -4.09 14.68 -7.20
CA VAL A 159 -3.57 15.02 -5.86
C VAL A 159 -3.07 16.47 -5.75
N LEU A 160 -2.60 17.06 -6.85
CA LEU A 160 -2.12 18.45 -6.93
C LEU A 160 -3.27 19.47 -6.95
N LEU A 161 -4.48 19.06 -7.35
CA LEU A 161 -5.63 19.94 -7.41
C LEU A 161 -6.04 20.42 -6.00
N LYS A 162 -6.74 21.55 -5.98
CA LYS A 162 -7.28 22.12 -4.75
C LYS A 162 -8.42 21.25 -4.26
N GLY A 163 -8.32 20.76 -3.03
CA GLY A 163 -9.40 20.02 -2.37
C GLY A 163 -10.65 20.89 -2.18
N THR A 164 -11.82 20.35 -2.51
CA THR A 164 -13.11 21.04 -2.52
C THR A 164 -14.10 20.44 -1.53
N GLY A 165 -13.98 19.16 -1.20
CA GLY A 165 -14.88 18.48 -0.27
C GLY A 165 -14.42 17.07 0.08
N LEU A 166 -15.22 16.37 0.89
CA LEU A 166 -15.03 14.95 1.18
C LEU A 166 -16.08 14.14 0.41
N PRO A 167 -15.71 12.99 -0.17
CA PRO A 167 -16.68 12.13 -0.82
C PRO A 167 -17.70 11.62 0.22
N PHE A 168 -18.94 11.37 -0.24
CA PHE A 168 -20.04 10.88 0.60
C PHE A 168 -20.42 11.75 1.81
N GLY A 169 -19.85 12.96 1.95
CA GLY A 169 -20.06 13.84 3.10
C GLY A 169 -19.59 13.25 4.44
N LYS A 170 -18.73 12.23 4.41
CA LYS A 170 -18.16 11.56 5.57
C LYS A 170 -16.72 12.00 5.75
N ASN A 171 -16.27 12.08 6.99
CA ASN A 171 -14.87 12.36 7.32
C ASN A 171 -14.34 11.25 8.21
N ASN A 172 -13.11 10.81 7.97
CA ASN A 172 -12.40 10.03 8.97
C ASN A 172 -11.92 10.94 10.12
N SER A 173 -11.93 10.40 11.34
CA SER A 173 -11.55 11.16 12.53
C SER A 173 -10.07 11.02 12.89
N ASP A 174 -9.33 10.17 12.18
CA ASP A 174 -7.95 9.79 12.47
C ASP A 174 -6.91 10.61 11.69
N GLY A 175 -7.35 11.48 10.77
CA GLY A 175 -6.49 12.37 9.99
C GLY A 175 -5.83 11.70 8.79
N ALA A 176 -6.31 10.52 8.37
CA ALA A 176 -5.81 9.82 7.20
C ALA A 176 -6.33 10.43 5.87
N GLU A 177 -7.43 11.19 5.90
CA GLU A 177 -8.06 11.81 4.72
C GLU A 177 -8.03 13.34 4.80
N VAL A 178 -7.92 13.97 3.62
CA VAL A 178 -8.15 15.40 3.42
C VAL A 178 -9.14 15.61 2.28
N LEU A 179 -9.63 16.84 2.14
CA LEU A 179 -10.57 17.21 1.07
C LEU A 179 -10.05 16.74 -0.29
N SER A 180 -10.78 15.90 -1.01
CA SER A 180 -10.52 15.57 -2.41
C SER A 180 -10.87 16.76 -3.32
N PRO A 181 -10.20 16.94 -4.47
CA PRO A 181 -10.63 17.85 -5.53
C PRO A 181 -11.94 17.43 -6.23
N LEU A 182 -12.25 16.14 -6.30
CA LEU A 182 -13.35 15.55 -7.06
C LEU A 182 -14.28 14.67 -6.18
N PRO A 183 -14.79 15.19 -5.04
CA PRO A 183 -15.60 14.40 -4.12
C PRO A 183 -16.94 13.95 -4.72
N ASP A 184 -17.45 14.67 -5.72
CA ASP A 184 -18.70 14.33 -6.43
C ASP A 184 -18.53 13.12 -7.35
N GLU A 185 -17.29 12.79 -7.74
CA GLU A 185 -16.93 11.56 -8.47
C GLU A 185 -16.63 10.39 -7.50
N GLY A 186 -16.77 10.62 -6.19
CA GLY A 186 -16.48 9.63 -5.15
C GLY A 186 -15.00 9.46 -4.81
N GLU A 187 -14.12 10.31 -5.36
CA GLU A 187 -12.68 10.28 -5.08
C GLU A 187 -12.40 10.68 -3.62
N MET A 188 -11.51 9.95 -2.96
CA MET A 188 -10.92 10.35 -1.68
C MET A 188 -9.46 10.74 -1.86
N ARG A 189 -8.94 11.55 -0.92
CA ARG A 189 -7.51 11.92 -0.93
C ARG A 189 -6.84 11.63 0.38
N LEU A 190 -5.82 10.77 0.34
CA LEU A 190 -4.98 10.48 1.50
C LEU A 190 -4.18 11.71 1.92
N GLN A 191 -4.05 11.91 3.23
CA GLN A 191 -3.25 12.98 3.80
C GLN A 191 -1.76 12.85 3.41
N SER A 192 -1.23 11.63 3.37
CA SER A 192 0.14 11.33 2.95
C SER A 192 0.39 11.77 1.52
N ASP A 193 -0.48 11.41 0.59
CA ASP A 193 -0.32 11.70 -0.84
C ASP A 193 -0.41 13.21 -1.08
N PHE A 194 -1.37 13.88 -0.43
CA PHE A 194 -1.50 15.33 -0.45
C PHE A 194 -0.21 16.04 0.01
N ALA A 195 0.38 15.55 1.10
CA ALA A 195 1.57 16.14 1.71
C ALA A 195 2.84 15.84 0.91
N ILE A 196 3.02 14.60 0.44
CA ILE A 196 4.17 14.19 -0.38
C ILE A 196 4.21 14.98 -1.69
N ALA A 197 3.06 15.18 -2.34
CA ALA A 197 2.98 15.97 -3.59
C ALA A 197 3.33 17.46 -3.41
N ARG A 198 3.57 17.93 -2.18
CA ARG A 198 3.87 19.33 -1.84
C ARG A 198 5.13 19.50 -0.99
N ASP A 199 5.78 18.40 -0.58
CA ASP A 199 7.03 18.47 0.17
C ASP A 199 8.19 18.82 -0.76
N PRO A 200 9.09 19.76 -0.41
CA PRO A 200 10.20 20.16 -1.27
C PRO A 200 11.16 19.04 -1.68
N GLN A 201 11.14 17.89 -1.00
CA GLN A 201 11.97 16.73 -1.36
C GLN A 201 11.34 15.83 -2.42
N THR A 202 10.03 15.97 -2.66
CA THR A 202 9.26 15.04 -3.50
C THR A 202 8.33 15.73 -4.51
N ALA A 203 8.19 17.06 -4.45
CA ALA A 203 7.40 17.89 -5.36
C ALA A 203 8.15 18.30 -6.64
#